data_AF-A0A2M8MCS1-F1
#
_entry.id   AF-A0A2M8MCS1-F1
#
_cell.length_a   1.000
_cell.length_b   1.000
_cell.length_c   1.000
_cell.angle_alpha   90.00
_cell.angle_beta   90.00
_cell.angle_gamma   90.00
#
_symmetry.space_group_name_H-M   'P 1'
#
loop_
_entity.id
_entity.type
_entity.pdbx_description
1 polymer ?
#
loop_
_entity_poly.entity_id
_entity_poly.type
_entity_poly.pdbx_seq_one_letter_code
_entity_poly.pdbx_strand_id
1 'polypeptide(L)'
;MAEDIDGVEALLAEAKLAAAFADPAERVRLRKAAGLSLEQVARAVGVGRQTVANWESGVMPSSPSRGKYLRLLEGLAQIHPAPSTPAAGRPHPATSGVTAAPAAPAPAGPVPGSGPAGTAPAQAPVPESEATAPARSPASAGSRRAPARLSPHSAAPERYTESPVAKAARAGHARQQARRRTSSAEQVRAELRETIAATVEAELQRAGGDADAATQALIKRAIPDVMGLFARTRAGARYEYTAYPALPPVLRKPSKKDPDLIWEARPSWRHPGYRRTPDGELTVTALDVNAAYLSAMKTHLPIGRLEHSTGAAHDRKRAGVHLITPPTWDHRDLPSPLGDREETGPLWVTEPTLRLLLRISGPAHRLCEPPQIHESWTSSATENFLDALRQLLAAAREDALQVGDDITLTYVKAMYAKFVSTLGESPHNREIVRPDWAHLIRSQAFANLWGRAYKAYQAGLVVVCAIGTDELHLAGGDWHHLWSEGRGLGEMKVKTDRDGAPALYTVTATGGR
;
A
#
# COMPACT_ATOMS: atom_id res chain seq x y z
N MET A 1 -9.76 30.96 -16.03
CA MET A 1 -10.41 30.51 -17.27
C MET A 1 -9.40 29.66 -18.02
N ALA A 2 -9.48 28.35 -17.84
CA ALA A 2 -8.95 27.37 -18.77
C ALA A 2 -10.13 26.44 -19.01
N GLU A 3 -10.45 26.17 -20.27
CA GLU A 3 -11.67 25.42 -20.61
C GLU A 3 -11.47 23.94 -20.27
N ASP A 4 -12.44 23.39 -19.55
CA ASP A 4 -12.48 21.97 -19.19
C ASP A 4 -12.92 21.20 -20.43
N ILE A 5 -11.95 20.81 -21.27
CA ILE A 5 -12.20 20.11 -22.53
C ILE A 5 -12.95 18.81 -22.19
N ASP A 6 -14.15 18.67 -22.76
CA ASP A 6 -15.05 17.55 -22.48
C ASP A 6 -14.31 16.21 -22.64
N GLY A 7 -14.42 15.34 -21.65
CA GLY A 7 -13.86 13.99 -21.67
C GLY A 7 -14.33 13.20 -22.89
N VAL A 8 -15.52 13.47 -23.41
CA VAL A 8 -16.03 12.90 -24.67
C VAL A 8 -15.23 13.41 -25.87
N GLU A 9 -14.97 14.72 -25.97
CA GLU A 9 -14.14 15.29 -27.04
C GLU A 9 -12.69 14.79 -26.98
N ALA A 10 -12.11 14.68 -25.78
CA ALA A 10 -10.78 14.13 -25.57
C ALA A 10 -10.66 12.67 -26.04
N LEU A 11 -11.68 11.84 -25.78
CA LEU A 11 -11.76 10.47 -26.27
C LEU A 11 -11.96 10.40 -27.80
N LEU A 12 -12.81 11.25 -28.37
CA LEU A 12 -13.02 11.35 -29.82
C LEU A 12 -11.76 11.83 -30.55
N ALA A 13 -10.98 12.74 -29.96
CA ALA A 13 -9.70 13.17 -30.49
C ALA A 13 -8.66 12.04 -30.48
N GLU A 14 -8.52 11.30 -29.37
CA GLU A 14 -7.60 10.16 -29.32
C GLU A 14 -8.00 9.05 -30.29
N ALA A 15 -9.30 8.79 -30.47
CA ALA A 15 -9.80 7.82 -31.45
C ALA A 15 -9.46 8.21 -32.90
N LYS A 16 -9.61 9.49 -33.27
CA LYS A 16 -9.22 10.02 -34.59
C LYS A 16 -7.72 9.83 -34.84
N LEU A 17 -6.87 10.17 -33.87
CA LEU A 17 -5.41 9.99 -34.01
C LEU A 17 -5.00 8.52 -34.07
N ALA A 18 -5.66 7.64 -33.30
CA ALA A 18 -5.41 6.20 -33.35
C ALA A 18 -5.75 5.58 -34.71
N ALA A 19 -6.76 6.10 -35.40
CA ALA A 19 -7.09 5.73 -36.79
C ALA A 19 -6.09 6.32 -37.80
N ALA A 20 -5.71 7.60 -37.66
CA ALA A 20 -4.74 8.25 -38.54
C ALA A 20 -3.36 7.57 -38.51
N PHE A 21 -2.92 7.11 -37.33
CA PHE A 21 -1.67 6.37 -37.15
C PHE A 21 -1.90 4.86 -36.97
N ALA A 22 -2.85 4.27 -37.72
CA ALA A 22 -3.15 2.84 -37.66
C ALA A 22 -2.01 1.93 -38.19
N ASP A 23 -1.26 2.39 -39.19
CA ASP A 23 -0.12 1.67 -39.76
C ASP A 23 1.13 1.74 -38.87
N PRO A 24 1.72 0.62 -38.43
CA PRO A 24 3.00 0.61 -37.71
C PRO A 24 4.20 1.14 -38.52
N ALA A 25 4.21 0.97 -39.85
CA ALA A 25 5.34 1.41 -40.68
C ALA A 25 5.44 2.94 -40.72
N GLU A 26 4.32 3.65 -40.82
CA GLU A 26 4.25 5.12 -40.70
C GLU A 26 4.74 5.62 -39.34
N ARG A 27 4.40 4.94 -38.23
CA ARG A 27 4.93 5.28 -36.88
C ARG A 27 6.46 5.23 -36.86
N VAL A 28 7.03 4.17 -37.44
CA VAL A 28 8.48 3.99 -37.58
C VAL A 28 9.09 5.05 -38.51
N ARG A 29 8.43 5.40 -39.62
CA ARG A 29 8.89 6.44 -40.57
C ARG A 29 9.00 7.79 -39.86
N LEU A 30 7.92 8.23 -39.20
CA LEU A 30 7.86 9.52 -38.52
C LEU A 30 8.93 9.65 -37.44
N ARG A 31 9.07 8.63 -36.58
CA ARG A 31 10.12 8.64 -35.54
C ARG A 31 11.53 8.67 -36.14
N LYS A 32 11.80 7.89 -37.19
CA LYS A 32 13.12 7.86 -37.85
C LYS A 32 13.45 9.15 -38.59
N ALA A 33 12.46 9.76 -39.26
CA ALA A 33 12.63 11.04 -39.95
C ALA A 33 13.00 12.18 -38.98
N ALA A 34 12.44 12.14 -37.77
CA ALA A 34 12.77 13.05 -36.67
C ALA A 34 14.08 12.73 -35.93
N GLY A 35 14.84 11.71 -36.36
CA GLY A 35 16.08 11.28 -35.70
C GLY A 35 15.90 10.69 -34.29
N LEU A 36 14.67 10.44 -33.85
CA LEU A 36 14.38 10.05 -32.46
C LEU A 36 14.64 8.56 -32.20
N SER A 37 15.36 8.25 -31.14
CA SER A 37 15.45 6.88 -30.63
C SER A 37 14.15 6.44 -29.94
N LEU A 38 13.91 5.13 -29.90
CA LEU A 38 12.81 4.53 -29.13
C LEU A 38 12.86 4.93 -27.64
N GLU A 39 14.06 5.19 -27.08
CA GLU A 39 14.22 5.56 -25.68
C GLU A 39 13.84 7.02 -25.42
N GLN A 40 14.20 7.96 -26.31
CA GLN A 40 13.76 9.36 -26.22
C GLN A 40 12.23 9.45 -26.28
N VAL A 41 11.60 8.71 -27.20
CA VAL A 41 10.12 8.64 -27.30
C VAL A 41 9.52 8.03 -26.03
N ALA A 42 10.06 6.90 -25.55
CA ALA A 42 9.59 6.25 -24.33
C ALA A 42 9.66 7.17 -23.10
N ARG A 43 10.76 7.93 -22.98
CA ARG A 43 11.00 8.91 -21.91
C ARG A 43 10.04 10.10 -21.98
N ALA A 44 9.76 10.62 -23.17
CA ALA A 44 8.82 11.74 -23.37
C ALA A 44 7.36 11.32 -23.12
N VAL A 45 6.99 10.11 -23.53
CA VAL A 45 5.63 9.57 -23.38
C VAL A 45 5.36 9.04 -21.96
N GLY A 46 6.39 8.57 -21.26
CA GLY A 46 6.28 7.97 -19.92
C GLY A 46 5.97 6.48 -19.96
N VAL A 47 6.69 5.72 -20.80
CA VAL A 47 6.59 4.25 -20.93
C VAL A 47 7.99 3.62 -21.06
N GLY A 48 8.08 2.29 -21.12
CA GLY A 48 9.34 1.59 -21.39
C GLY A 48 9.70 1.58 -22.87
N ARG A 49 11.00 1.48 -23.20
CA ARG A 49 11.49 1.34 -24.59
C ARG A 49 10.79 0.20 -25.35
N GLN A 50 10.56 -0.94 -24.69
CA GLN A 50 9.87 -2.08 -25.31
C GLN A 50 8.39 -1.80 -25.60
N THR A 51 7.73 -0.94 -24.82
CA THR A 51 6.34 -0.53 -25.06
C THR A 51 6.22 0.22 -26.40
N VAL A 52 7.13 1.17 -26.65
CA VAL A 52 7.19 1.90 -27.93
C VAL A 52 7.57 0.96 -29.08
N ALA A 53 8.52 0.04 -28.87
CA ALA A 53 8.87 -0.97 -29.87
C ALA A 53 7.67 -1.84 -30.27
N ASN A 54 6.87 -2.28 -29.30
CA ASN A 54 5.65 -3.07 -29.55
C ASN A 54 4.57 -2.26 -30.27
N TRP A 55 4.42 -0.96 -29.97
CA TRP A 55 3.54 -0.05 -30.71
C TRP A 55 4.03 0.20 -32.14
N GLU A 56 5.34 0.17 -32.38
CA GLU A 56 5.94 0.31 -33.72
C GLU A 56 5.98 -1.01 -34.50
N SER A 57 5.63 -2.14 -33.88
CA SER A 57 5.61 -3.47 -34.53
C SER A 57 4.22 -4.12 -34.60
N GLY A 58 3.14 -3.42 -34.21
CA GLY A 58 1.81 -4.04 -34.19
C GLY A 58 0.70 -3.21 -33.53
N VAL A 59 -0.14 -3.87 -32.73
CA VAL A 59 -1.34 -3.27 -32.12
C VAL A 59 -0.96 -2.30 -31.01
N MET A 60 -1.62 -1.14 -30.98
CA MET A 60 -1.43 -0.10 -29.96
C MET A 60 -2.60 -0.13 -28.94
N PRO A 61 -2.51 -0.93 -27.86
CA PRO A 61 -3.59 -1.08 -26.89
C PRO A 61 -3.90 0.25 -26.17
N SER A 62 -5.17 0.45 -25.82
CA SER A 62 -5.61 1.63 -25.08
C SER A 62 -4.88 1.74 -23.74
N SER A 63 -4.30 2.91 -23.47
CA SER A 63 -3.58 3.20 -22.22
C SER A 63 -3.44 4.72 -22.05
N PRO A 64 -3.31 5.25 -20.82
CA PRO A 64 -3.20 6.70 -20.59
C PRO A 64 -2.01 7.39 -21.29
N SER A 65 -0.96 6.62 -21.62
CA SER A 65 0.20 7.11 -22.36
C SER A 65 0.02 7.06 -23.88
N ARG A 66 -1.02 6.37 -24.40
CA ARG A 66 -1.30 6.25 -25.84
C ARG A 66 -1.56 7.61 -26.48
N GLY A 67 -2.45 8.43 -25.90
CA GLY A 67 -2.74 9.78 -26.39
C GLY A 67 -1.52 10.71 -26.45
N LYS A 68 -0.52 10.52 -25.57
CA LYS A 68 0.75 11.27 -25.63
C LYS A 68 1.61 10.85 -26.83
N TYR A 69 1.69 9.55 -27.11
CA TYR A 69 2.41 9.03 -28.28
C TYR A 69 1.72 9.42 -29.60
N LEU A 70 0.39 9.37 -29.64
CA LEU A 70 -0.40 9.78 -30.80
C LEU A 70 -0.26 11.28 -31.12
N ARG A 71 -0.29 12.16 -30.11
CA ARG A 71 -0.01 13.61 -30.28
C ARG A 71 1.45 13.89 -30.68
N LEU A 72 2.40 13.06 -30.25
CA LEU A 72 3.78 13.15 -30.75
C LEU A 72 3.84 12.81 -32.25
N LEU A 73 3.22 11.71 -32.68
CA LEU A 73 3.15 11.34 -34.10
C LEU A 73 2.43 12.39 -34.95
N GLU A 74 1.37 13.02 -34.42
CA GLU A 74 0.67 14.15 -35.05
C GLU A 74 1.62 15.33 -35.32
N GLY A 75 2.39 15.77 -34.31
CA GLY A 75 3.40 16.80 -34.49
C GLY A 75 4.52 16.40 -35.46
N LEU A 76 4.98 15.14 -35.40
CA LEU A 76 6.00 14.64 -36.34
C LEU A 76 5.48 14.54 -37.78
N ALA A 77 4.19 14.28 -38.00
CA ALA A 77 3.59 14.22 -39.34
C ALA A 77 3.49 15.60 -39.99
N GLN A 78 3.32 16.67 -39.20
CA GLN A 78 3.36 18.05 -39.67
C GLN A 78 4.79 18.48 -40.07
N ILE A 79 5.81 17.97 -39.38
CA ILE A 79 7.23 18.26 -39.65
C ILE A 79 7.80 17.38 -40.79
N HIS A 80 7.33 16.14 -40.90
CA HIS A 80 7.78 15.14 -41.87
C HIS A 80 6.62 14.57 -42.70
N PRO A 81 5.93 15.40 -43.51
CA PRO A 81 4.83 14.94 -44.36
C PRO A 81 5.25 13.77 -45.25
N ALA A 82 4.31 12.87 -45.56
CA ALA A 82 4.57 11.77 -46.46
C ALA A 82 4.80 12.28 -47.90
N PRO A 83 5.74 11.71 -48.67
CA PRO A 83 5.95 12.10 -50.06
C PRO A 83 4.73 11.74 -50.91
N SER A 84 4.16 12.72 -51.59
CA SER A 84 2.98 12.56 -52.44
C SER A 84 3.27 11.69 -53.66
N THR A 85 2.93 10.40 -53.59
CA THR A 85 2.97 9.49 -54.75
C THR A 85 1.89 9.91 -55.76
N PRO A 86 2.23 10.24 -57.03
CA PRO A 86 1.23 10.57 -58.05
C PRO A 86 0.29 9.40 -58.36
N ALA A 87 -0.96 9.71 -58.70
CA ALA A 87 -1.96 8.71 -59.06
C ALA A 87 -1.64 7.98 -60.38
N ALA A 88 -2.18 6.78 -60.54
CA ALA A 88 -1.73 5.80 -61.53
C ALA A 88 -1.99 6.16 -63.00
N GLY A 89 -0.99 5.88 -63.85
CA GLY A 89 -1.14 5.64 -65.29
C GLY A 89 -0.95 4.15 -65.64
N ARG A 90 -1.52 3.71 -66.76
CA ARG A 90 -1.52 2.32 -67.29
C ARG A 90 -1.54 2.40 -68.84
N PRO A 91 -1.19 1.37 -69.65
CA PRO A 91 -0.54 0.07 -69.34
C PRO A 91 0.69 -0.31 -70.24
N HIS A 92 1.40 -1.39 -69.85
CA HIS A 92 2.10 -2.40 -70.72
C HIS A 92 3.39 -2.01 -71.50
N PRO A 93 4.20 -2.99 -72.00
CA PRO A 93 4.34 -4.44 -71.66
C PRO A 93 5.80 -4.98 -71.47
N ALA A 94 5.92 -6.20 -70.90
CA ALA A 94 7.07 -7.14 -70.96
C ALA A 94 8.43 -6.68 -70.31
N THR A 95 9.37 -7.53 -69.87
CA THR A 95 9.76 -8.92 -70.23
C THR A 95 10.32 -9.71 -69.01
N SER A 96 10.57 -11.01 -69.17
CA SER A 96 11.23 -12.02 -68.29
C SER A 96 12.34 -11.55 -67.31
N GLY A 97 12.68 -12.24 -66.21
CA GLY A 97 12.17 -13.49 -65.59
C GLY A 97 13.26 -14.22 -64.77
N VAL A 98 12.89 -15.19 -63.90
CA VAL A 98 13.69 -16.36 -63.39
C VAL A 98 15.18 -16.05 -63.00
N THR A 99 15.65 -16.01 -61.75
CA THR A 99 15.52 -16.93 -60.57
C THR A 99 16.07 -16.17 -59.30
N ALA A 100 16.36 -16.66 -58.06
CA ALA A 100 16.32 -17.93 -57.31
C ALA A 100 16.28 -17.67 -55.76
N ALA A 101 16.32 -18.73 -54.95
CA ALA A 101 16.74 -18.76 -53.53
C ALA A 101 17.83 -19.86 -53.35
N PRO A 102 18.61 -19.97 -52.24
CA PRO A 102 18.07 -20.58 -51.02
C PRO A 102 18.72 -20.21 -49.64
N ALA A 103 18.03 -20.62 -48.57
CA ALA A 103 18.51 -21.20 -47.29
C ALA A 103 19.52 -20.47 -46.35
N ALA A 104 19.38 -20.78 -45.05
CA ALA A 104 20.32 -20.50 -43.94
C ALA A 104 20.97 -21.81 -43.44
N PRO A 105 22.03 -21.74 -42.60
CA PRO A 105 21.92 -22.32 -41.25
C PRO A 105 22.71 -21.57 -40.15
N ALA A 106 22.69 -22.14 -38.93
CA ALA A 106 23.52 -21.82 -37.75
C ALA A 106 24.04 -23.17 -37.15
N PRO A 107 24.66 -23.28 -35.94
CA PRO A 107 25.23 -22.29 -34.98
C PRO A 107 26.67 -22.65 -34.49
N ALA A 108 27.30 -21.84 -33.62
CA ALA A 108 28.50 -22.22 -32.82
C ALA A 108 28.78 -21.29 -31.59
N GLY A 109 29.65 -21.76 -30.68
CA GLY A 109 30.35 -21.04 -29.58
C GLY A 109 31.62 -21.85 -29.18
N PRO A 110 32.29 -21.70 -28.02
CA PRO A 110 32.18 -20.71 -26.91
C PRO A 110 33.57 -20.14 -26.43
N VAL A 111 33.66 -19.61 -25.18
CA VAL A 111 34.86 -19.32 -24.32
C VAL A 111 35.95 -18.32 -24.80
N PRO A 112 36.88 -17.82 -23.92
CA PRO A 112 36.86 -17.53 -22.47
C PRO A 112 37.12 -16.01 -22.17
N GLY A 113 37.46 -15.62 -20.93
CA GLY A 113 37.68 -14.22 -20.51
C GLY A 113 39.00 -13.92 -19.76
N SER A 114 39.21 -12.65 -19.37
CA SER A 114 40.45 -12.13 -18.74
C SER A 114 40.23 -11.00 -17.72
N GLY A 115 41.12 -10.90 -16.72
CA GLY A 115 41.50 -9.67 -16.00
C GLY A 115 43.03 -9.48 -16.08
N PRO A 116 43.73 -8.70 -15.20
CA PRO A 116 43.26 -7.92 -14.04
C PRO A 116 43.94 -6.51 -13.88
N ALA A 117 43.80 -5.90 -12.69
CA ALA A 117 44.72 -4.97 -11.99
C ALA A 117 44.82 -3.45 -12.32
N GLY A 118 45.14 -2.65 -11.27
CA GLY A 118 45.50 -1.22 -11.27
C GLY A 118 44.33 -0.22 -11.07
N THR A 119 44.44 0.91 -10.33
CA THR A 119 45.51 1.48 -9.46
C THR A 119 44.88 2.50 -8.47
N ALA A 120 45.55 2.84 -7.35
CA ALA A 120 45.15 3.92 -6.40
C ALA A 120 45.55 5.35 -6.90
N PRO A 121 45.04 6.45 -6.32
CA PRO A 121 45.58 7.09 -5.08
C PRO A 121 44.45 7.69 -4.17
N ALA A 122 44.65 8.54 -3.15
CA ALA A 122 45.60 8.70 -2.02
C ALA A 122 45.09 9.87 -1.12
N GLN A 123 45.77 10.22 -0.01
CA GLN A 123 45.43 11.32 0.93
C GLN A 123 46.51 12.44 0.86
N ALA A 124 46.47 13.63 1.49
CA ALA A 124 45.65 14.30 2.53
C ALA A 124 45.76 15.85 2.28
N PRO A 125 45.81 16.82 3.25
CA PRO A 125 45.36 16.91 4.66
C PRO A 125 44.62 18.25 5.04
N VAL A 126 44.47 18.45 6.37
CA VAL A 126 43.95 19.57 7.22
C VAL A 126 44.60 20.97 6.98
N PRO A 127 44.07 22.12 7.54
CA PRO A 127 44.08 22.43 9.00
C PRO A 127 42.88 23.21 9.61
N GLU A 128 42.93 23.30 10.95
CA GLU A 128 41.96 23.91 11.88
C GLU A 128 42.24 25.40 12.19
N SER A 129 41.36 26.02 13.00
CA SER A 129 41.77 27.04 14.00
C SER A 129 40.71 27.20 15.11
N GLU A 130 41.13 27.12 16.37
CA GLU A 130 40.30 27.47 17.55
C GLU A 130 40.57 28.92 18.01
N ALA A 131 39.56 29.59 18.60
CA ALA A 131 39.78 30.78 19.42
C ALA A 131 38.72 30.96 20.52
N THR A 132 39.22 31.11 21.74
CA THR A 132 38.60 31.17 23.07
C THR A 132 37.53 32.24 23.31
N ALA A 133 36.66 32.01 24.31
CA ALA A 133 35.80 32.98 25.02
C ALA A 133 36.63 33.82 26.05
N PRO A 134 36.08 34.65 26.99
CA PRO A 134 34.67 34.97 27.33
C PRO A 134 34.36 36.46 27.70
N ALA A 135 33.09 36.81 28.02
CA ALA A 135 32.73 37.71 29.16
C ALA A 135 31.21 37.91 29.45
N ARG A 136 30.89 37.69 30.73
CA ARG A 136 29.79 38.13 31.64
C ARG A 136 28.77 39.24 31.23
N SER A 137 27.53 39.07 31.71
CA SER A 137 26.43 40.07 31.80
C SER A 137 26.67 41.14 32.89
N PRO A 138 25.87 42.24 32.96
CA PRO A 138 24.55 42.18 33.65
C PRO A 138 23.43 43.01 32.96
N ALA A 139 22.25 43.05 33.57
CA ALA A 139 21.06 43.77 33.09
C ALA A 139 20.82 45.12 33.79
N SER A 140 20.03 46.00 33.16
CA SER A 140 19.32 47.09 33.84
C SER A 140 18.09 47.54 33.03
N ALA A 141 17.07 48.06 33.71
CA ALA A 141 15.89 48.66 33.10
C ALA A 141 16.03 50.19 33.01
N GLY A 142 15.40 50.82 32.01
CA GLY A 142 15.46 52.28 31.86
C GLY A 142 14.39 52.82 30.91
N SER A 143 13.34 53.42 31.47
CA SER A 143 12.31 54.11 30.68
C SER A 143 12.83 55.44 30.11
N ARG A 144 12.56 55.70 28.83
CA ARG A 144 12.39 57.06 28.29
C ARG A 144 11.52 57.06 27.02
N ARG A 145 10.75 58.12 26.86
CA ARG A 145 9.66 58.29 25.88
C ARG A 145 10.07 59.37 24.87
N ALA A 146 9.98 59.08 23.57
CA ALA A 146 10.23 60.01 22.48
C ALA A 146 9.08 59.93 21.44
N PRO A 147 8.81 61.00 20.66
CA PRO A 147 7.52 61.17 19.97
C PRO A 147 7.41 60.41 18.64
N ALA A 148 6.17 60.17 18.22
CA ALA A 148 5.83 59.47 16.99
C ALA A 148 6.13 60.32 15.73
N ARG A 149 6.60 59.65 14.67
CA ARG A 149 6.47 60.13 13.28
C ARG A 149 5.17 59.59 12.70
N LEU A 150 4.44 60.45 11.99
CA LEU A 150 3.24 60.07 11.24
C LEU A 150 3.64 59.35 9.94
N SER A 151 2.96 58.24 9.63
CA SER A 151 3.00 57.57 8.34
C SER A 151 1.64 57.69 7.65
N PRO A 152 1.57 57.88 6.31
CA PRO A 152 0.28 57.97 5.61
C PRO A 152 -0.55 56.69 5.73
N HIS A 153 -1.87 56.84 5.71
CA HIS A 153 -2.80 55.69 5.69
C HIS A 153 -2.64 54.89 4.40
N SER A 154 -2.50 53.57 4.54
CA SER A 154 -2.93 52.60 3.53
C SER A 154 -4.20 51.93 4.05
N ALA A 155 -5.28 51.96 3.28
CA ALA A 155 -6.58 51.49 3.73
C ALA A 155 -6.60 49.96 3.83
N ALA A 156 -6.56 49.44 5.06
CA ALA A 156 -6.79 48.02 5.30
C ALA A 156 -8.28 47.70 5.04
N PRO A 157 -8.61 46.55 4.41
CA PRO A 157 -10.00 46.16 4.21
C PRO A 157 -10.68 45.93 5.56
N GLU A 158 -11.90 46.46 5.72
CA GLU A 158 -12.67 46.31 6.95
C GLU A 158 -12.91 44.83 7.26
N ARG A 159 -12.39 44.36 8.39
CA ARG A 159 -12.62 42.99 8.86
C ARG A 159 -14.02 42.88 9.44
N TYR A 160 -15.00 42.66 8.57
CA TYR A 160 -16.37 42.28 8.92
C TYR A 160 -16.37 41.19 10.00
N THR A 161 -16.82 41.53 11.20
CA THR A 161 -16.97 40.59 12.30
C THR A 161 -18.23 39.75 12.06
N GLU A 162 -18.05 38.50 11.61
CA GLU A 162 -19.14 37.55 11.34
C GLU A 162 -20.07 37.45 12.57
N SER A 163 -21.31 37.94 12.43
CA SER A 163 -22.30 37.94 13.50
C SER A 163 -22.48 36.53 14.10
N PRO A 164 -22.69 36.39 15.43
CA PRO A 164 -22.95 35.10 16.06
C PRO A 164 -24.05 34.29 15.38
N VAL A 165 -25.07 34.96 14.83
CA VAL A 165 -26.16 34.34 14.07
C VAL A 165 -25.67 33.77 12.73
N ALA A 166 -24.86 34.52 11.98
CA ALA A 166 -24.27 34.06 10.71
C ALA A 166 -23.34 32.86 10.94
N LYS A 167 -22.49 32.94 11.98
CA LYS A 167 -21.60 31.85 12.41
C LYS A 167 -22.38 30.59 12.81
N ALA A 168 -23.51 30.74 13.51
CA ALA A 168 -24.40 29.64 13.87
C ALA A 168 -25.09 29.03 12.64
N ALA A 169 -25.61 29.85 11.72
CA ALA A 169 -26.22 29.39 10.47
C ALA A 169 -25.21 28.62 9.59
N ARG A 170 -23.98 29.12 9.47
CA ARG A 170 -22.87 28.46 8.77
C ARG A 170 -22.50 27.12 9.40
N ALA A 171 -22.48 27.03 10.72
CA ALA A 171 -22.28 25.77 11.44
C ALA A 171 -23.45 24.78 11.23
N GLY A 172 -24.70 25.27 11.20
CA GLY A 172 -25.89 24.48 10.88
C GLY A 172 -25.83 23.90 9.47
N HIS A 173 -25.52 24.73 8.47
CA HIS A 173 -25.36 24.32 7.07
C HIS A 173 -24.22 23.30 6.91
N ALA A 174 -23.06 23.52 7.56
CA ALA A 174 -21.96 22.55 7.56
C ALA A 174 -22.35 21.19 8.17
N ARG A 175 -23.13 21.18 9.27
CA ARG A 175 -23.70 19.95 9.85
C ARG A 175 -24.68 19.25 8.91
N GLN A 176 -25.51 20.01 8.19
CA GLN A 176 -26.47 19.47 7.22
C GLN A 176 -25.76 18.87 5.98
N GLN A 177 -24.73 19.56 5.46
CA GLN A 177 -23.89 19.03 4.37
C GLN A 177 -23.12 17.77 4.79
N ALA A 178 -22.59 17.74 6.02
CA ALA A 178 -21.94 16.54 6.56
C ALA A 178 -22.92 15.36 6.63
N ARG A 179 -24.11 15.56 7.21
CA ARG A 179 -25.16 14.52 7.26
C ARG A 179 -25.54 13.98 5.88
N ARG A 180 -25.76 14.86 4.88
CA ARG A 180 -26.07 14.45 3.49
C ARG A 180 -24.95 13.64 2.84
N ARG A 181 -23.68 13.96 3.12
CA ARG A 181 -22.52 13.19 2.64
C ARG A 181 -22.43 11.83 3.31
N THR A 182 -22.69 11.75 4.62
CA THR A 182 -22.75 10.49 5.37
C THR A 182 -23.84 9.57 4.82
N SER A 183 -25.08 10.06 4.67
CA SER A 183 -26.19 9.24 4.16
C SER A 183 -25.98 8.78 2.71
N SER A 184 -25.42 9.64 1.86
CA SER A 184 -25.05 9.26 0.49
C SER A 184 -23.96 8.19 0.46
N ALA A 185 -22.93 8.30 1.31
CA ALA A 185 -21.91 7.27 1.42
C ALA A 185 -22.45 5.94 2.00
N GLU A 186 -23.44 6.01 2.90
CA GLU A 186 -24.13 4.84 3.46
C GLU A 186 -24.99 4.13 2.42
N GLN A 187 -25.76 4.88 1.63
CA GLN A 187 -26.52 4.34 0.49
C GLN A 187 -25.60 3.64 -0.52
N VAL A 188 -24.50 4.29 -0.93
CA VAL A 188 -23.52 3.67 -1.84
C VAL A 188 -22.92 2.39 -1.24
N ARG A 189 -22.71 2.31 0.09
CA ARG A 189 -22.28 1.06 0.75
C ARG A 189 -23.38 -0.01 0.77
N ALA A 190 -24.67 0.35 0.84
CA ALA A 190 -25.77 -0.60 0.71
C ALA A 190 -25.85 -1.20 -0.71
N GLU A 191 -25.88 -0.35 -1.73
CA GLU A 191 -25.84 -0.74 -3.16
C GLU A 191 -24.62 -1.63 -3.48
N LEU A 192 -23.48 -1.37 -2.84
CA LEU A 192 -22.27 -2.19 -2.96
C LEU A 192 -22.37 -3.56 -2.26
N ARG A 193 -23.12 -3.69 -1.16
CA ARG A 193 -23.42 -4.99 -0.52
C ARG A 193 -24.39 -5.81 -1.35
N GLU A 194 -25.44 -5.16 -1.87
CA GLU A 194 -26.38 -5.77 -2.81
C GLU A 194 -25.66 -6.29 -4.05
N THR A 195 -24.64 -5.57 -4.54
CA THR A 195 -23.76 -6.03 -5.63
C THR A 195 -23.02 -7.34 -5.27
N ILE A 196 -22.57 -7.51 -4.02
CA ILE A 196 -21.91 -8.75 -3.56
C ILE A 196 -22.93 -9.90 -3.53
N ALA A 197 -24.08 -9.72 -2.88
CA ALA A 197 -25.12 -10.74 -2.77
C ALA A 197 -25.63 -11.19 -4.15
N ALA A 198 -25.91 -10.25 -5.06
CA ALA A 198 -26.31 -10.54 -6.44
C ALA A 198 -25.22 -11.26 -7.25
N THR A 199 -23.94 -11.06 -6.92
CA THR A 199 -22.84 -11.82 -7.54
C THR A 199 -22.82 -13.27 -7.05
N VAL A 200 -23.07 -13.51 -5.74
CA VAL A 200 -23.14 -14.86 -5.17
C VAL A 200 -24.33 -15.64 -5.74
N GLU A 201 -25.51 -15.04 -5.75
CA GLU A 201 -26.71 -15.61 -6.38
C GLU A 201 -26.48 -15.94 -7.87
N ALA A 202 -25.86 -15.03 -8.63
CA ALA A 202 -25.60 -15.26 -10.05
C ALA A 202 -24.58 -16.37 -10.33
N GLU A 203 -23.59 -16.60 -9.45
CA GLU A 203 -22.67 -17.75 -9.60
C GLU A 203 -23.31 -19.06 -9.08
N LEU A 204 -24.18 -19.02 -8.06
CA LEU A 204 -25.00 -20.17 -7.62
C LEU A 204 -25.95 -20.65 -8.73
N GLN A 205 -26.65 -19.73 -9.39
CA GLN A 205 -27.52 -20.04 -10.54
C GLN A 205 -26.71 -20.65 -11.70
N ARG A 206 -25.51 -20.12 -11.99
CA ARG A 206 -24.59 -20.69 -13.02
C ARG A 206 -24.08 -22.08 -12.63
N ALA A 207 -23.90 -22.35 -11.35
CA ALA A 207 -23.52 -23.65 -10.82
C ALA A 207 -24.70 -24.64 -10.69
N GLY A 208 -25.94 -24.23 -11.05
CA GLY A 208 -27.13 -25.07 -10.90
C GLY A 208 -27.48 -25.39 -9.44
N GLY A 209 -27.04 -24.56 -8.49
CA GLY A 209 -27.17 -24.80 -7.05
C GLY A 209 -25.98 -25.52 -6.39
N ASP A 210 -24.94 -25.91 -7.14
CA ASP A 210 -23.71 -26.45 -6.56
C ASP A 210 -22.93 -25.35 -5.81
N ALA A 211 -23.02 -25.41 -4.47
CA ALA A 211 -22.38 -24.49 -3.55
C ALA A 211 -20.84 -24.50 -3.62
N ASP A 212 -20.23 -25.65 -3.88
CA ASP A 212 -18.77 -25.78 -3.98
C ASP A 212 -18.28 -25.22 -5.31
N ALA A 213 -18.94 -25.54 -6.43
CA ALA A 213 -18.61 -24.99 -7.74
C ALA A 213 -18.80 -23.46 -7.77
N ALA A 214 -19.90 -22.95 -7.20
CA ALA A 214 -20.12 -21.50 -7.03
C ALA A 214 -19.02 -20.86 -6.17
N THR A 215 -18.70 -21.44 -5.02
CA THR A 215 -17.62 -20.97 -4.13
C THR A 215 -16.27 -20.93 -4.86
N GLN A 216 -15.93 -21.96 -5.63
CA GLN A 216 -14.69 -22.00 -6.41
C GLN A 216 -14.67 -21.00 -7.58
N ALA A 217 -15.83 -20.67 -8.18
CA ALA A 217 -15.94 -19.59 -9.16
C ALA A 217 -15.72 -18.22 -8.50
N LEU A 218 -16.44 -17.93 -7.41
CA LEU A 218 -16.35 -16.71 -6.62
C LEU A 218 -14.92 -16.47 -6.09
N ILE A 219 -14.25 -17.50 -5.57
CA ILE A 219 -12.84 -17.43 -5.15
C ILE A 219 -11.91 -17.01 -6.29
N LYS A 220 -12.15 -17.44 -7.54
CA LYS A 220 -11.35 -17.03 -8.71
C LYS A 220 -11.60 -15.55 -9.07
N ARG A 221 -12.86 -15.10 -8.96
CA ARG A 221 -13.29 -13.71 -9.23
C ARG A 221 -12.86 -12.69 -8.17
N ALA A 222 -12.55 -13.12 -6.95
CA ALA A 222 -12.37 -12.24 -5.79
C ALA A 222 -11.28 -11.14 -5.92
N ILE A 223 -10.37 -11.19 -6.90
CA ILE A 223 -9.40 -10.11 -7.18
C ILE A 223 -10.02 -8.97 -8.00
N PRO A 224 -10.47 -9.18 -9.27
CA PRO A 224 -11.10 -8.10 -10.03
C PRO A 224 -12.35 -7.55 -9.33
N ASP A 225 -13.14 -8.39 -8.67
CA ASP A 225 -14.37 -7.92 -8.02
C ASP A 225 -14.05 -7.05 -6.77
N VAL A 226 -13.05 -7.39 -5.94
CA VAL A 226 -12.64 -6.51 -4.81
C VAL A 226 -11.95 -5.22 -5.29
N MET A 227 -11.24 -5.24 -6.43
CA MET A 227 -10.69 -4.02 -7.03
C MET A 227 -11.80 -3.12 -7.59
N GLY A 228 -12.86 -3.69 -8.18
CA GLY A 228 -14.07 -2.96 -8.56
C GLY A 228 -14.78 -2.31 -7.36
N LEU A 229 -14.90 -3.01 -6.23
CA LEU A 229 -15.41 -2.43 -4.99
C LEU A 229 -14.48 -1.34 -4.42
N PHE A 230 -13.16 -1.52 -4.50
CA PHE A 230 -12.17 -0.50 -4.12
C PHE A 230 -12.29 0.77 -4.98
N ALA A 231 -12.47 0.64 -6.29
CA ALA A 231 -12.71 1.78 -7.18
C ALA A 231 -14.03 2.49 -6.86
N ARG A 232 -15.15 1.75 -6.72
CA ARG A 232 -16.47 2.34 -6.39
C ARG A 232 -16.49 3.01 -5.02
N THR A 233 -15.90 2.41 -3.98
CA THR A 233 -15.77 3.03 -2.64
C THR A 233 -14.86 4.25 -2.61
N ARG A 234 -14.12 4.54 -3.69
CA ARG A 234 -13.29 5.74 -3.85
C ARG A 234 -13.83 6.77 -4.84
N ALA A 235 -15.02 6.56 -5.42
CA ALA A 235 -15.67 7.58 -6.24
C ALA A 235 -15.89 8.87 -5.43
N GLY A 236 -15.26 9.97 -5.86
CA GLY A 236 -15.29 11.25 -5.12
C GLY A 236 -14.46 11.28 -3.82
N ALA A 237 -13.55 10.33 -3.60
CA ALA A 237 -12.68 10.34 -2.41
C ALA A 237 -11.75 11.57 -2.39
N ARG A 238 -11.58 12.17 -1.20
CA ARG A 238 -10.77 13.38 -0.98
C ARG A 238 -9.29 13.27 -1.42
N TYR A 239 -8.76 12.07 -1.49
CA TYR A 239 -7.35 11.81 -1.76
C TYR A 239 -7.19 11.01 -3.06
N GLU A 240 -6.56 11.62 -4.06
CA GLU A 240 -5.89 10.87 -5.12
C GLU A 240 -4.71 10.09 -4.52
N TYR A 241 -4.25 9.03 -5.19
CA TYR A 241 -3.14 8.20 -4.72
C TYR A 241 -2.30 7.73 -5.91
N THR A 242 -1.01 7.49 -5.67
CA THR A 242 -0.15 6.90 -6.71
C THR A 242 -0.30 5.38 -6.68
N ALA A 243 -0.94 4.79 -7.70
CA ALA A 243 -1.07 3.33 -7.82
C ALA A 243 0.27 2.62 -8.15
N TYR A 244 1.20 3.36 -8.77
CA TYR A 244 2.54 2.91 -9.18
C TYR A 244 3.61 3.93 -8.75
N PRO A 245 3.94 4.04 -7.45
CA PRO A 245 4.93 4.98 -6.96
C PRO A 245 6.35 4.58 -7.39
N ALA A 246 7.25 5.56 -7.45
CA ALA A 246 8.69 5.29 -7.55
C ALA A 246 9.20 4.69 -6.22
N LEU A 247 9.18 3.36 -6.12
CA LEU A 247 9.56 2.63 -4.91
C LEU A 247 11.07 2.76 -4.61
N PRO A 248 11.46 3.06 -3.36
CA PRO A 248 12.87 3.09 -2.94
C PRO A 248 13.50 1.69 -2.98
N PRO A 249 14.85 1.58 -3.01
CA PRO A 249 15.54 0.31 -3.12
C PRO A 249 15.16 -0.71 -2.04
N VAL A 250 14.91 -0.26 -0.81
CA VAL A 250 14.57 -1.13 0.33
C VAL A 250 13.23 -1.87 0.19
N LEU A 251 12.33 -1.37 -0.67
CA LEU A 251 11.04 -2.02 -0.99
C LEU A 251 11.10 -2.90 -2.25
N ARG A 252 12.32 -3.29 -2.67
CA ARG A 252 12.57 -4.24 -3.75
C ARG A 252 13.30 -5.44 -3.18
N LYS A 253 12.96 -6.65 -3.64
CA LYS A 253 13.69 -7.86 -3.23
C LYS A 253 15.14 -7.82 -3.75
N PRO A 254 16.14 -8.14 -2.91
CA PRO A 254 17.53 -8.24 -3.36
C PRO A 254 17.70 -9.27 -4.48
N SER A 255 17.03 -10.43 -4.37
CA SER A 255 16.84 -11.38 -5.46
C SER A 255 15.55 -12.18 -5.28
N LYS A 256 15.29 -13.14 -6.19
CA LYS A 256 14.16 -14.07 -6.08
C LYS A 256 14.26 -15.06 -4.91
N LYS A 257 15.44 -15.23 -4.31
CA LYS A 257 15.69 -16.19 -3.20
C LYS A 257 15.80 -15.52 -1.83
N ASP A 258 16.16 -14.24 -1.81
CA ASP A 258 16.43 -13.51 -0.57
C ASP A 258 15.11 -13.02 0.08
N PRO A 259 15.09 -12.85 1.41
CA PRO A 259 13.96 -12.24 2.10
C PRO A 259 13.77 -10.77 1.69
N ASP A 260 12.58 -10.25 1.98
CA ASP A 260 12.33 -8.81 1.95
C ASP A 260 13.19 -8.09 3.00
N LEU A 261 13.75 -6.92 2.68
CA LEU A 261 14.54 -6.13 3.63
C LEU A 261 13.68 -5.47 4.73
N ILE A 262 12.36 -5.49 4.58
CA ILE A 262 11.41 -4.94 5.55
C ILE A 262 11.02 -6.01 6.57
N TRP A 263 11.39 -5.79 7.82
CA TRP A 263 10.99 -6.64 8.94
C TRP A 263 9.58 -6.29 9.40
N GLU A 264 8.63 -7.20 9.15
CA GLU A 264 7.21 -6.99 9.47
C GLU A 264 6.86 -7.23 10.95
N ALA A 265 7.79 -7.77 11.75
CA ALA A 265 7.55 -8.20 13.14
C ALA A 265 6.47 -9.29 13.29
N ARG A 266 6.54 -10.35 12.47
CA ARG A 266 5.65 -11.51 12.56
C ARG A 266 5.86 -12.28 13.89
N PRO A 267 4.83 -12.48 14.73
CA PRO A 267 4.91 -13.32 15.91
C PRO A 267 5.00 -14.81 15.56
N SER A 268 5.88 -15.53 16.24
CA SER A 268 5.91 -17.00 16.35
C SER A 268 6.12 -17.46 17.81
N TRP A 269 5.92 -16.55 18.75
CA TRP A 269 6.36 -16.63 20.15
C TRP A 269 5.54 -17.63 20.98
N ARG A 270 6.26 -18.33 21.87
CA ARG A 270 5.73 -19.21 22.91
C ARG A 270 6.38 -18.85 24.24
N HIS A 271 5.59 -18.81 25.31
CA HIS A 271 6.08 -18.40 26.63
C HIS A 271 7.16 -19.38 27.15
N PRO A 272 8.42 -18.94 27.37
CA PRO A 272 9.53 -19.84 27.69
C PRO A 272 9.42 -20.48 29.09
N GLY A 273 8.56 -19.92 29.95
CA GLY A 273 8.21 -20.46 31.26
C GLY A 273 7.09 -21.51 31.28
N TYR A 274 6.56 -21.97 30.14
CA TYR A 274 5.56 -23.05 30.12
C TYR A 274 5.87 -24.14 29.07
N ARG A 275 5.56 -25.41 29.41
CA ARG A 275 5.60 -26.55 28.49
C ARG A 275 4.25 -27.26 28.47
N ARG A 276 3.75 -27.61 27.28
CA ARG A 276 2.56 -28.47 27.12
C ARG A 276 2.83 -29.87 27.64
N THR A 277 1.95 -30.34 28.52
CA THR A 277 2.03 -31.58 29.28
C THR A 277 0.61 -32.11 29.48
N PRO A 278 0.33 -33.43 29.44
CA PRO A 278 -1.03 -33.94 29.62
C PRO A 278 -1.61 -33.52 30.99
N ASP A 279 -0.83 -33.69 32.05
CA ASP A 279 -1.21 -33.44 33.44
C ASP A 279 -0.75 -32.04 33.93
N GLY A 280 -0.73 -31.06 33.03
CA GLY A 280 -0.29 -29.69 33.32
C GLY A 280 -1.25 -28.90 34.23
N GLU A 281 -0.68 -28.14 35.15
CA GLU A 281 -1.37 -27.38 36.21
C GLU A 281 -2.31 -26.29 35.68
N LEU A 282 -1.98 -25.69 34.53
CA LEU A 282 -2.76 -24.60 33.93
C LEU A 282 -3.45 -25.07 32.64
N THR A 283 -4.78 -25.02 32.63
CA THR A 283 -5.58 -25.11 31.40
C THR A 283 -5.37 -23.86 30.55
N VAL A 284 -5.08 -24.08 29.28
CA VAL A 284 -4.87 -23.06 28.25
C VAL A 284 -5.98 -23.16 27.21
N THR A 285 -6.61 -22.02 26.90
CA THR A 285 -7.57 -21.88 25.82
C THR A 285 -6.90 -21.27 24.60
N ALA A 286 -6.93 -21.98 23.46
CA ALA A 286 -6.49 -21.43 22.19
C ALA A 286 -7.61 -20.56 21.57
N LEU A 287 -7.30 -19.30 21.27
CA LEU A 287 -8.21 -18.35 20.64
C LEU A 287 -7.67 -17.91 19.26
N ASP A 288 -8.58 -17.51 18.38
CA ASP A 288 -8.28 -17.04 17.01
C ASP A 288 -9.02 -15.72 16.72
N VAL A 289 -8.29 -14.72 16.21
CA VAL A 289 -8.81 -13.36 15.94
C VAL A 289 -9.53 -13.29 14.60
N ASN A 290 -10.84 -13.06 14.68
CA ASN A 290 -11.72 -12.91 13.53
C ASN A 290 -11.23 -11.90 12.48
N ALA A 291 -10.91 -12.42 11.29
CA ALA A 291 -10.58 -11.65 10.08
C ALA A 291 -9.48 -10.58 10.31
N ALA A 292 -8.37 -10.98 10.95
CA ALA A 292 -7.24 -10.10 11.30
C ALA A 292 -6.80 -9.14 10.18
N TYR A 293 -6.66 -9.61 8.92
CA TYR A 293 -6.30 -8.74 7.79
C TYR A 293 -7.36 -7.68 7.45
N LEU A 294 -8.66 -8.01 7.55
CA LEU A 294 -9.74 -7.05 7.33
C LEU A 294 -9.72 -5.96 8.41
N SER A 295 -9.49 -6.34 9.67
CA SER A 295 -9.27 -5.39 10.76
C SER A 295 -8.02 -4.53 10.54
N ALA A 296 -6.94 -5.13 10.02
CA ALA A 296 -5.66 -4.46 9.75
C ALA A 296 -5.67 -3.50 8.54
N MET A 297 -6.65 -3.56 7.65
CA MET A 297 -6.86 -2.55 6.60
C MET A 297 -7.08 -1.14 7.17
N LYS A 298 -7.47 -1.04 8.46
CA LYS A 298 -7.43 0.23 9.19
C LYS A 298 -6.01 0.49 9.71
N THR A 299 -5.17 1.04 8.84
CA THR A 299 -3.79 1.47 9.17
C THR A 299 -3.41 2.72 8.39
N HIS A 300 -2.41 3.45 8.88
CA HIS A 300 -1.92 4.68 8.26
C HIS A 300 -1.17 4.36 6.96
N LEU A 301 -1.82 4.52 5.81
CA LEU A 301 -1.21 4.25 4.51
C LEU A 301 -0.64 5.52 3.85
N PRO A 302 0.60 5.50 3.33
CA PRO A 302 1.17 6.60 2.56
C PRO A 302 0.47 6.77 1.21
N ILE A 303 0.05 7.99 0.90
CA ILE A 303 -0.84 8.27 -0.23
C ILE A 303 -0.02 8.43 -1.53
N GLY A 304 1.00 9.29 -1.50
CA GLY A 304 1.86 9.61 -2.64
C GLY A 304 3.18 8.82 -2.67
N ARG A 305 4.17 9.37 -3.39
CA ARG A 305 5.56 8.89 -3.43
C ARG A 305 6.18 8.94 -2.02
N LEU A 306 6.98 7.93 -1.67
CA LEU A 306 7.82 7.95 -0.48
C LEU A 306 9.05 8.85 -0.71
N GLU A 307 9.28 9.77 0.21
CA GLU A 307 10.43 10.66 0.26
C GLU A 307 11.41 10.15 1.32
N HIS A 308 12.71 10.34 1.08
CA HIS A 308 13.76 10.01 2.04
C HIS A 308 13.94 11.15 3.06
N SER A 309 14.22 10.78 4.30
CA SER A 309 14.50 11.71 5.40
C SER A 309 15.44 11.05 6.39
N THR A 310 16.44 11.78 6.89
CA THR A 310 17.35 11.35 7.94
C THR A 310 17.04 12.05 9.27
N GLY A 311 17.39 11.42 10.39
CA GLY A 311 17.22 11.96 11.74
C GLY A 311 16.16 11.25 12.59
N ALA A 312 16.17 11.55 13.89
CA ALA A 312 15.47 10.76 14.91
C ALA A 312 13.99 11.11 15.15
N ALA A 313 13.41 12.04 14.38
CA ALA A 313 12.06 12.57 14.63
C ALA A 313 10.96 11.80 13.88
N HIS A 314 9.93 11.35 14.60
CA HIS A 314 8.75 10.72 13.99
C HIS A 314 7.64 11.74 13.66
N ASP A 315 7.30 11.92 12.37
CA ASP A 315 6.11 12.67 11.98
C ASP A 315 4.87 11.76 11.94
N ARG A 316 4.01 11.91 12.95
CA ARG A 316 2.75 11.18 13.11
C ARG A 316 1.75 11.39 11.95
N LYS A 317 1.94 12.39 11.07
CA LYS A 317 1.11 12.64 9.86
C LYS A 317 1.62 11.89 8.62
N ARG A 318 2.82 11.32 8.68
CA ARG A 318 3.43 10.54 7.60
C ARG A 318 3.32 9.03 7.92
N ALA A 319 3.60 8.21 6.91
CA ALA A 319 3.72 6.77 7.03
C ALA A 319 4.69 6.20 6.01
N GLY A 320 5.28 5.04 6.31
CA GLY A 320 6.15 4.30 5.40
C GLY A 320 7.01 3.28 6.14
N VAL A 321 8.32 3.28 5.86
CA VAL A 321 9.31 2.39 6.47
C VAL A 321 10.47 3.18 7.06
N HIS A 322 11.09 2.65 8.12
CA HIS A 322 12.06 3.36 8.97
C HIS A 322 13.21 2.44 9.34
N LEU A 323 14.46 2.91 9.17
CA LEU A 323 15.63 2.23 9.75
C LEU A 323 15.73 2.65 11.21
N ILE A 324 15.64 1.68 12.12
CA ILE A 324 15.76 1.93 13.56
C ILE A 324 16.84 1.06 14.19
N THR A 325 17.50 1.56 15.25
CA THR A 325 18.01 0.66 16.29
C THR A 325 16.84 0.35 17.23
N PRO A 326 16.44 -0.93 17.37
CA PRO A 326 15.40 -1.31 18.33
C PRO A 326 15.93 -1.25 19.76
N PRO A 327 15.05 -1.03 20.77
CA PRO A 327 15.42 -1.20 22.17
C PRO A 327 15.62 -2.69 22.51
N THR A 328 16.16 -2.97 23.70
CA THR A 328 16.11 -4.33 24.27
C THR A 328 14.66 -4.72 24.59
N TRP A 329 14.40 -6.04 24.68
CA TRP A 329 13.09 -6.57 25.06
C TRP A 329 13.25 -7.67 26.11
N ASP A 330 13.29 -7.22 27.36
CA ASP A 330 13.63 -8.06 28.52
C ASP A 330 12.39 -8.68 29.21
N HIS A 331 11.21 -8.58 28.58
CA HIS A 331 9.96 -9.15 29.09
C HIS A 331 9.83 -10.63 28.72
N ARG A 332 9.97 -11.50 29.73
CA ARG A 332 9.80 -12.95 29.58
C ARG A 332 8.36 -13.37 29.25
N ASP A 333 7.39 -12.64 29.80
CA ASP A 333 5.98 -13.07 29.87
C ASP A 333 5.10 -12.43 28.76
N LEU A 334 5.72 -11.64 27.87
CA LEU A 334 5.08 -10.99 26.73
C LEU A 334 5.87 -11.24 25.43
N PRO A 335 5.19 -11.45 24.29
CA PRO A 335 5.87 -11.53 23.00
C PRO A 335 6.58 -10.22 22.68
N SER A 336 7.73 -10.32 22.00
CA SER A 336 8.43 -9.14 21.49
C SER A 336 7.53 -8.36 20.51
N PRO A 337 7.50 -7.01 20.57
CA PRO A 337 6.85 -6.16 19.56
C PRO A 337 7.52 -6.25 18.19
N LEU A 338 8.69 -6.89 18.11
CA LEU A 338 9.42 -7.19 16.88
C LEU A 338 9.23 -8.65 16.43
N GLY A 339 8.40 -9.44 17.11
CA GLY A 339 8.30 -10.89 16.88
C GLY A 339 9.62 -11.60 17.16
N ASP A 340 9.82 -12.75 16.52
CA ASP A 340 10.89 -13.70 16.81
C ASP A 340 12.20 -13.32 16.08
N ARG A 341 12.72 -12.11 16.33
CA ARG A 341 14.00 -11.63 15.77
C ARG A 341 15.17 -12.05 16.67
N GLU A 342 16.08 -12.84 16.11
CA GLU A 342 17.35 -13.23 16.76
C GLU A 342 18.50 -12.24 16.48
N GLU A 343 18.50 -11.60 15.30
CA GLU A 343 19.56 -10.66 14.90
C GLU A 343 19.59 -9.38 15.75
N THR A 344 20.79 -8.89 16.04
CA THR A 344 21.02 -7.63 16.75
C THR A 344 21.18 -6.44 15.79
N GLY A 345 21.25 -5.23 16.34
CA GLY A 345 21.53 -4.01 15.56
C GLY A 345 20.37 -3.50 14.70
N PRO A 346 20.62 -2.52 13.81
CA PRO A 346 19.58 -1.81 13.08
C PRO A 346 18.78 -2.68 12.10
N LEU A 347 17.51 -2.35 11.90
CA LEU A 347 16.62 -3.00 10.94
C LEU A 347 15.58 -2.03 10.35
N TRP A 348 15.08 -2.33 9.15
CA TRP A 348 13.97 -1.60 8.55
C TRP A 348 12.63 -2.14 9.06
N VAL A 349 11.89 -1.33 9.80
CA VAL A 349 10.52 -1.64 10.26
C VAL A 349 9.48 -0.81 9.51
N THR A 350 8.22 -1.24 9.58
CA THR A 350 7.07 -0.50 9.06
C THR A 350 6.51 0.50 10.08
N GLU A 351 5.76 1.48 9.59
CA GLU A 351 5.07 2.49 10.41
C GLU A 351 4.20 1.89 11.56
N PRO A 352 3.40 0.81 11.39
CA PRO A 352 2.69 0.17 12.50
C PRO A 352 3.60 -0.37 13.61
N THR A 353 4.72 -1.00 13.25
CA THR A 353 5.70 -1.55 14.21
C THR A 353 6.42 -0.42 14.95
N LEU A 354 6.79 0.66 14.24
CA LEU A 354 7.33 1.86 14.89
C LEU A 354 6.31 2.53 15.83
N ARG A 355 5.04 2.66 15.41
CA ARG A 355 3.96 3.19 16.26
C ARG A 355 3.64 2.30 17.46
N LEU A 356 3.88 1.00 17.37
CA LEU A 356 3.77 0.09 18.51
C LEU A 356 4.91 0.36 19.50
N LEU A 357 6.17 0.32 19.04
CA LEU A 357 7.35 0.61 19.87
C LEU A 357 7.25 1.96 20.58
N LEU A 358 6.98 3.05 19.84
CA LEU A 358 6.83 4.40 20.40
C LEU A 358 5.64 4.54 21.37
N ARG A 359 4.63 3.67 21.28
CA ARG A 359 3.52 3.64 22.25
C ARG A 359 3.96 2.96 23.53
N ILE A 360 4.60 1.79 23.44
CA ILE A 360 4.92 0.95 24.61
C ILE A 360 6.16 1.44 25.37
N SER A 361 7.08 2.15 24.72
CA SER A 361 8.12 2.94 25.38
C SER A 361 7.59 4.25 25.98
N GLY A 362 6.37 4.65 25.60
CA GLY A 362 5.72 5.86 26.10
C GLY A 362 5.42 5.81 27.60
N PRO A 363 5.27 6.97 28.26
CA PRO A 363 5.25 7.07 29.73
C PRO A 363 4.08 6.37 30.42
N ALA A 364 3.05 5.96 29.68
CA ALA A 364 1.88 5.20 30.13
C ALA A 364 2.10 3.67 30.15
N HIS A 365 3.19 3.17 29.55
CA HIS A 365 3.48 1.73 29.40
C HIS A 365 4.89 1.38 29.88
N ARG A 366 5.92 2.14 29.44
CA ARG A 366 7.33 1.99 29.85
C ARG A 366 7.89 0.56 29.77
N LEU A 367 7.49 -0.20 28.76
CA LEU A 367 7.94 -1.60 28.60
C LEU A 367 9.38 -1.68 28.06
N CYS A 368 9.82 -0.70 27.28
CA CYS A 368 11.17 -0.65 26.73
C CYS A 368 11.61 0.80 26.54
N GLU A 369 12.89 1.02 26.26
CA GLU A 369 13.37 2.33 25.82
C GLU A 369 12.78 2.73 24.45
N PRO A 370 12.77 4.02 24.08
CA PRO A 370 12.34 4.45 22.75
C PRO A 370 13.29 3.92 21.65
N PRO A 371 12.76 3.45 20.50
CA PRO A 371 13.60 3.09 19.36
C PRO A 371 14.31 4.32 18.78
N GLN A 372 15.60 4.19 18.47
CA GLN A 372 16.34 5.24 17.78
C GLN A 372 16.05 5.16 16.27
N ILE A 373 15.43 6.21 15.70
CA ILE A 373 15.24 6.33 14.25
C ILE A 373 16.51 6.95 13.63
N HIS A 374 16.99 6.36 12.52
CA HIS A 374 18.16 6.85 11.77
C HIS A 374 17.73 7.55 10.47
N GLU A 375 16.89 6.86 9.71
CA GLU A 375 16.36 7.33 8.43
C GLU A 375 14.98 6.71 8.16
N SER A 376 14.25 7.28 7.19
CA SER A 376 12.88 6.88 6.87
C SER A 376 12.54 7.18 5.42
N TRP A 377 11.73 6.31 4.82
CA TRP A 377 11.07 6.50 3.53
C TRP A 377 9.57 6.60 3.74
N THR A 378 9.02 7.82 3.70
CA THR A 378 7.62 8.08 4.09
C THR A 378 6.91 9.02 3.13
N SER A 379 5.57 8.99 3.10
CA SER A 379 4.74 10.00 2.45
C SER A 379 3.68 10.52 3.41
N SER A 380 2.93 11.56 3.00
CA SER A 380 1.71 11.97 3.71
C SER A 380 0.71 10.81 3.76
N ALA A 381 0.06 10.61 4.91
CA ALA A 381 -0.67 9.37 5.18
C ALA A 381 -2.06 9.59 5.78
N THR A 382 -2.90 8.57 5.70
CA THR A 382 -4.20 8.56 6.39
C THR A 382 -4.62 7.14 6.78
N GLU A 383 -5.16 7.00 7.99
CA GLU A 383 -5.74 5.73 8.48
C GLU A 383 -7.03 5.35 7.76
N ASN A 384 -7.74 6.36 7.25
CA ASN A 384 -9.05 6.20 6.64
C ASN A 384 -8.99 5.73 5.17
N PHE A 385 -7.79 5.40 4.66
CA PHE A 385 -7.56 5.21 3.22
C PHE A 385 -8.36 4.04 2.63
N LEU A 386 -8.42 2.93 3.36
CA LEU A 386 -9.21 1.74 2.99
C LEU A 386 -10.52 1.64 3.77
N ASP A 387 -10.84 2.59 4.66
CA ASP A 387 -11.87 2.36 5.68
C ASP A 387 -13.28 2.21 5.10
N ALA A 388 -13.59 2.84 3.96
CA ALA A 388 -14.85 2.64 3.25
C ALA A 388 -15.00 1.20 2.69
N LEU A 389 -13.96 0.66 2.06
CA LEU A 389 -13.89 -0.73 1.59
C LEU A 389 -13.90 -1.71 2.77
N ARG A 390 -13.16 -1.38 3.85
CA ARG A 390 -13.12 -2.18 5.08
C ARG A 390 -14.49 -2.28 5.73
N GLN A 391 -15.22 -1.16 5.86
CA GLN A 391 -16.58 -1.13 6.39
C GLN A 391 -17.55 -1.92 5.50
N LEU A 392 -17.44 -1.79 4.16
CA LEU A 392 -18.24 -2.55 3.21
C LEU A 392 -18.05 -4.08 3.38
N LEU A 393 -16.80 -4.55 3.37
CA LEU A 393 -16.50 -5.98 3.52
C LEU A 393 -16.76 -6.49 4.95
N ALA A 394 -16.65 -5.64 5.97
CA ALA A 394 -17.03 -5.97 7.34
C ALA A 394 -18.54 -6.18 7.47
N ALA A 395 -19.34 -5.26 6.92
CA ALA A 395 -20.80 -5.36 6.94
C ALA A 395 -21.29 -6.57 6.12
N ALA A 396 -20.82 -6.75 4.87
CA ALA A 396 -21.18 -7.92 4.06
C ALA A 396 -20.83 -9.27 4.73
N ARG A 397 -19.74 -9.30 5.52
CA ARG A 397 -19.36 -10.46 6.35
C ARG A 397 -20.27 -10.64 7.56
N GLU A 398 -20.72 -9.55 8.18
CA GLU A 398 -21.64 -9.56 9.31
C GLU A 398 -23.05 -10.00 8.89
N ASP A 399 -23.57 -9.46 7.79
CA ASP A 399 -24.84 -9.86 7.17
C ASP A 399 -24.84 -11.38 6.88
N ALA A 400 -23.78 -11.89 6.23
CA ALA A 400 -23.61 -13.31 5.93
C ALA A 400 -23.53 -14.20 7.20
N LEU A 401 -22.88 -13.72 8.26
CA LEU A 401 -22.80 -14.43 9.54
C LEU A 401 -24.16 -14.50 10.26
N GLN A 402 -25.02 -13.49 10.12
CA GLN A 402 -26.35 -13.47 10.74
C GLN A 402 -27.32 -14.48 10.08
N VAL A 403 -27.17 -14.73 8.78
CA VAL A 403 -28.05 -15.66 8.02
C VAL A 403 -27.46 -17.06 7.78
N GLY A 404 -26.19 -17.28 8.14
CA GLY A 404 -25.52 -18.58 7.94
C GLY A 404 -24.98 -18.81 6.52
N ASP A 405 -24.75 -17.75 5.74
CA ASP A 405 -24.24 -17.84 4.38
C ASP A 405 -22.71 -18.02 4.35
N ASP A 406 -22.27 -19.27 4.46
CA ASP A 406 -20.85 -19.64 4.37
C ASP A 406 -20.24 -19.40 2.96
N ILE A 407 -21.06 -19.23 1.90
CA ILE A 407 -20.59 -18.94 0.53
C ILE A 407 -20.18 -17.46 0.43
N THR A 408 -21.06 -16.53 0.81
CA THR A 408 -20.71 -15.10 0.90
C THR A 408 -19.60 -14.89 1.92
N LEU A 409 -19.61 -15.59 3.07
CA LEU A 409 -18.55 -15.50 4.06
C LEU A 409 -17.19 -15.94 3.49
N THR A 410 -17.15 -17.03 2.72
CA THR A 410 -15.94 -17.53 2.06
C THR A 410 -15.49 -16.60 0.93
N TYR A 411 -16.43 -16.04 0.17
CA TYR A 411 -16.16 -15.09 -0.91
C TYR A 411 -15.58 -13.77 -0.39
N VAL A 412 -16.22 -13.16 0.63
CA VAL A 412 -15.73 -11.94 1.28
C VAL A 412 -14.39 -12.19 1.97
N LYS A 413 -14.17 -13.38 2.55
CA LYS A 413 -12.84 -13.81 3.05
C LYS A 413 -11.79 -13.86 1.93
N ALA A 414 -12.14 -14.39 0.76
CA ALA A 414 -11.25 -14.40 -0.39
C ALA A 414 -10.96 -12.97 -0.90
N MET A 415 -11.94 -12.05 -0.89
CA MET A 415 -11.75 -10.65 -1.29
C MET A 415 -10.66 -9.95 -0.47
N TYR A 416 -10.83 -9.81 0.86
CA TYR A 416 -9.85 -9.04 1.65
C TYR A 416 -8.49 -9.74 1.74
N ALA A 417 -8.45 -11.08 1.78
CA ALA A 417 -7.20 -11.83 1.82
C ALA A 417 -6.40 -11.67 0.51
N LYS A 418 -7.07 -11.74 -0.65
CA LYS A 418 -6.41 -11.55 -1.95
C LYS A 418 -6.13 -10.09 -2.28
N PHE A 419 -6.91 -9.14 -1.78
CA PHE A 419 -6.56 -7.73 -1.85
C PHE A 419 -5.20 -7.48 -1.19
N VAL A 420 -5.06 -7.84 0.10
CA VAL A 420 -3.82 -7.60 0.87
C VAL A 420 -2.62 -8.36 0.28
N SER A 421 -2.80 -9.60 -0.21
CA SER A 421 -1.69 -10.36 -0.80
C SER A 421 -1.30 -9.92 -2.22
N THR A 422 -2.20 -9.28 -2.98
CA THR A 422 -1.92 -8.80 -4.34
C THR A 422 -1.61 -7.31 -4.47
N LEU A 423 -1.62 -6.56 -3.36
CA LEU A 423 -1.07 -5.19 -3.31
C LEU A 423 0.44 -5.13 -3.60
N GLY A 424 1.19 -6.23 -3.44
CA GLY A 424 2.61 -6.29 -3.79
C GLY A 424 2.87 -6.42 -5.30
N GLU A 425 4.03 -6.98 -5.67
CA GLU A 425 4.24 -7.43 -7.05
C GLU A 425 3.42 -8.70 -7.31
N SER A 426 2.35 -8.58 -8.11
CA SER A 426 1.47 -9.69 -8.46
C SER A 426 1.23 -9.79 -9.96
N PRO A 427 1.26 -10.99 -10.58
CA PRO A 427 0.86 -11.15 -11.98
C PRO A 427 -0.67 -11.05 -12.18
N HIS A 428 -1.44 -11.20 -11.08
CA HIS A 428 -2.90 -11.27 -11.07
C HIS A 428 -3.60 -9.92 -10.83
N ASN A 429 -2.96 -9.00 -10.11
CA ASN A 429 -3.44 -7.62 -9.93
C ASN A 429 -2.59 -6.68 -10.81
N ARG A 430 -3.26 -5.95 -11.71
CA ARG A 430 -2.62 -5.02 -12.65
C ARG A 430 -3.24 -3.63 -12.59
N GLU A 431 -3.87 -3.30 -11.46
CA GLU A 431 -4.47 -2.00 -11.19
C GLU A 431 -3.64 -1.20 -10.17
N ILE A 432 -2.90 -1.89 -9.29
CA ILE A 432 -2.13 -1.29 -8.21
C ILE A 432 -0.88 -2.13 -7.86
N VAL A 433 0.25 -1.46 -7.59
CA VAL A 433 1.47 -2.09 -7.06
C VAL A 433 2.03 -1.21 -5.93
N ARG A 434 1.66 -1.57 -4.71
CA ARG A 434 1.98 -0.94 -3.42
C ARG A 434 2.50 -1.98 -2.41
N PRO A 435 3.70 -2.55 -2.61
CA PRO A 435 4.30 -3.46 -1.63
C PRO A 435 4.49 -2.80 -0.26
N ASP A 436 4.67 -1.47 -0.21
CA ASP A 436 4.64 -0.69 1.02
C ASP A 436 3.31 -0.87 1.78
N TRP A 437 2.15 -0.72 1.12
CA TRP A 437 0.87 -0.98 1.76
C TRP A 437 0.72 -2.44 2.19
N ALA A 438 1.24 -3.39 1.39
CA ALA A 438 1.19 -4.80 1.72
C ALA A 438 1.98 -5.13 3.01
N HIS A 439 3.21 -4.61 3.16
CA HIS A 439 4.00 -4.73 4.39
C HIS A 439 3.30 -4.05 5.58
N LEU A 440 2.75 -2.85 5.38
CA LEU A 440 2.09 -2.09 6.44
C LEU A 440 0.82 -2.79 6.95
N ILE A 441 -0.03 -3.32 6.07
CA ILE A 441 -1.25 -4.03 6.49
C ILE A 441 -0.91 -5.35 7.19
N ARG A 442 0.11 -6.09 6.74
CA ARG A 442 0.58 -7.30 7.45
C ARG A 442 1.11 -6.96 8.84
N SER A 443 1.99 -5.95 8.94
CA SER A 443 2.53 -5.46 10.22
C SER A 443 1.44 -4.94 11.17
N GLN A 444 0.39 -4.31 10.65
CA GLN A 444 -0.75 -3.89 11.46
C GLN A 444 -1.52 -5.10 12.04
N ALA A 445 -1.67 -6.21 11.31
CA ALA A 445 -2.29 -7.41 11.85
C ALA A 445 -1.46 -7.98 13.03
N PHE A 446 -0.14 -8.03 12.89
CA PHE A 446 0.78 -8.44 13.95
C PHE A 446 0.72 -7.51 15.18
N ALA A 447 0.75 -6.19 14.96
CA ALA A 447 0.59 -5.20 16.04
C ALA A 447 -0.79 -5.26 16.73
N ASN A 448 -1.83 -5.66 16.01
CA ASN A 448 -3.17 -5.88 16.58
C ASN A 448 -3.21 -7.15 17.46
N LEU A 449 -2.55 -8.23 17.04
CA LEU A 449 -2.42 -9.46 17.85
C LEU A 449 -1.62 -9.18 19.13
N TRP A 450 -0.48 -8.49 19.01
CA TRP A 450 0.31 -8.03 20.16
C TRP A 450 -0.54 -7.19 21.13
N GLY A 451 -1.35 -6.27 20.61
CA GLY A 451 -2.27 -5.47 21.41
C GLY A 451 -3.32 -6.28 22.18
N ARG A 452 -3.76 -7.43 21.65
CA ARG A 452 -4.65 -8.36 22.38
C ARG A 452 -3.88 -9.16 23.44
N ALA A 453 -2.68 -9.65 23.12
CA ALA A 453 -1.81 -10.31 24.09
C ALA A 453 -1.51 -9.41 25.31
N TYR A 454 -1.13 -8.14 25.05
CA TYR A 454 -0.89 -7.17 26.11
C TYR A 454 -2.16 -6.83 26.92
N LYS A 455 -3.34 -6.71 26.28
CA LYS A 455 -4.62 -6.55 27.00
C LYS A 455 -4.90 -7.73 27.94
N ALA A 456 -4.62 -8.97 27.52
CA ALA A 456 -4.78 -10.15 28.35
C ALA A 456 -3.82 -10.14 29.56
N TYR A 457 -2.54 -9.84 29.32
CA TYR A 457 -1.54 -9.69 30.38
C TYR A 457 -1.91 -8.59 31.39
N GLN A 458 -2.37 -7.42 30.93
CA GLN A 458 -2.83 -6.33 31.80
C GLN A 458 -4.06 -6.70 32.66
N ALA A 459 -4.80 -7.74 32.28
CA ALA A 459 -5.93 -8.28 33.04
C ALA A 459 -5.55 -9.46 33.97
N GLY A 460 -4.27 -9.81 34.06
CA GLY A 460 -3.78 -10.93 34.87
C GLY A 460 -3.85 -12.30 34.19
N LEU A 461 -4.22 -12.38 32.90
CA LEU A 461 -4.18 -13.64 32.16
C LEU A 461 -2.76 -13.94 31.69
N VAL A 462 -2.38 -15.22 31.81
CA VAL A 462 -1.09 -15.73 31.33
C VAL A 462 -1.14 -15.85 29.80
N VAL A 463 -0.27 -15.12 29.11
CA VAL A 463 -0.12 -15.25 27.65
C VAL A 463 0.83 -16.42 27.37
N VAL A 464 0.30 -17.55 26.89
CA VAL A 464 1.09 -18.77 26.65
C VAL A 464 1.69 -18.80 25.23
N CYS A 465 1.01 -18.19 24.26
CA CYS A 465 1.39 -18.27 22.85
C CYS A 465 0.81 -17.09 22.05
N ALA A 466 1.57 -16.54 21.10
CA ALA A 466 1.11 -15.53 20.15
C ALA A 466 1.76 -15.76 18.78
N ILE A 467 1.00 -16.25 17.79
CA ILE A 467 1.52 -16.74 16.51
C ILE A 467 0.73 -16.17 15.33
N GLY A 468 1.45 -15.78 14.27
CA GLY A 468 0.85 -15.35 13.02
C GLY A 468 0.05 -14.05 13.20
N THR A 469 -1.13 -14.00 12.58
CA THR A 469 -1.99 -12.80 12.57
C THR A 469 -3.09 -12.81 13.63
N ASP A 470 -3.34 -13.99 14.21
CA ASP A 470 -4.64 -14.35 14.75
C ASP A 470 -4.58 -15.33 15.93
N GLU A 471 -3.56 -16.17 16.08
CA GLU A 471 -3.52 -17.22 17.11
C GLU A 471 -2.96 -16.70 18.45
N LEU A 472 -3.81 -16.67 19.48
CA LEU A 472 -3.49 -16.20 20.84
C LEU A 472 -3.95 -17.24 21.87
N HIS A 473 -3.03 -17.79 22.67
CA HIS A 473 -3.39 -18.78 23.69
C HIS A 473 -3.24 -18.18 25.10
N LEU A 474 -4.30 -18.30 25.90
CA LEU A 474 -4.42 -17.67 27.22
C LEU A 474 -4.71 -18.71 28.30
N ALA A 475 -4.21 -18.48 29.52
CA ALA A 475 -4.41 -19.32 30.69
C ALA A 475 -4.55 -18.50 31.98
N GLY A 476 -4.87 -19.15 33.10
CA GLY A 476 -4.87 -18.53 34.44
C GLY A 476 -6.11 -17.70 34.79
N GLY A 477 -7.13 -17.66 33.94
CA GLY A 477 -8.40 -16.97 34.22
C GLY A 477 -9.36 -16.99 33.03
N ASP A 478 -10.53 -16.36 33.20
CA ASP A 478 -11.53 -16.26 32.13
C ASP A 478 -11.24 -15.08 31.19
N TRP A 479 -11.23 -15.36 29.88
CA TRP A 479 -10.97 -14.38 28.83
C TRP A 479 -12.25 -13.64 28.38
N HIS A 480 -13.45 -14.14 28.71
CA HIS A 480 -14.71 -13.50 28.32
C HIS A 480 -14.90 -12.12 28.97
N HIS A 481 -14.24 -11.86 30.11
CA HIS A 481 -14.16 -10.52 30.71
C HIS A 481 -13.48 -9.47 29.80
N LEU A 482 -12.78 -9.89 28.75
CA LEU A 482 -12.04 -9.01 27.83
C LEU A 482 -12.68 -8.93 26.43
N TRP A 483 -13.34 -9.99 25.96
CA TRP A 483 -13.96 -10.06 24.65
C TRP A 483 -15.16 -11.02 24.69
N SER A 484 -16.26 -10.68 24.02
CA SER A 484 -17.32 -11.65 23.76
C SER A 484 -16.79 -12.82 22.91
N GLU A 485 -17.31 -14.02 23.13
CA GLU A 485 -17.14 -15.11 22.17
C GLU A 485 -18.02 -14.87 20.93
N GLY A 486 -17.45 -15.08 19.75
CA GLY A 486 -18.21 -15.02 18.50
C GLY A 486 -17.34 -14.89 17.25
N ARG A 487 -17.97 -14.53 16.12
CA ARG A 487 -17.35 -14.43 14.79
C ARG A 487 -17.18 -12.97 14.31
N GLY A 488 -17.63 -11.96 15.05
CA GLY A 488 -17.49 -10.52 14.75
C GLY A 488 -16.05 -10.00 14.89
N LEU A 489 -15.76 -8.81 14.35
CA LEU A 489 -14.38 -8.28 14.28
C LEU A 489 -13.76 -7.90 15.63
N GLY A 490 -14.58 -7.50 16.61
CA GLY A 490 -14.11 -7.25 17.99
C GLY A 490 -13.90 -8.53 18.79
N GLU A 491 -14.75 -9.52 18.51
CA GLU A 491 -14.88 -10.80 19.21
C GLU A 491 -13.70 -11.72 18.96
N MET A 492 -13.58 -12.75 19.80
CA MET A 492 -12.67 -13.87 19.59
C MET A 492 -13.49 -15.16 19.57
N LYS A 493 -13.03 -16.16 18.83
CA LYS A 493 -13.61 -17.51 18.86
C LYS A 493 -12.62 -18.44 19.54
N VAL A 494 -13.11 -19.45 20.26
CA VAL A 494 -12.26 -20.58 20.61
C VAL A 494 -11.83 -21.31 19.32
N LYS A 495 -10.55 -21.62 19.21
CA LYS A 495 -9.99 -22.43 18.12
C LYS A 495 -10.45 -23.88 18.32
N THR A 496 -10.93 -24.54 17.28
CA THR A 496 -11.25 -25.97 17.32
C THR A 496 -10.13 -26.82 16.74
N ASP A 497 -10.13 -28.11 17.08
CA ASP A 497 -9.32 -29.12 16.41
C ASP A 497 -9.99 -29.65 15.12
N ARG A 498 -9.58 -30.84 14.65
CA ARG A 498 -10.09 -31.47 13.43
C ARG A 498 -11.48 -32.08 13.59
N ASP A 499 -11.82 -32.47 14.81
CA ASP A 499 -13.06 -33.16 15.15
C ASP A 499 -14.13 -32.16 15.67
N GLY A 500 -13.79 -30.87 15.64
CA GLY A 500 -14.65 -29.76 16.06
C GLY A 500 -14.59 -29.44 17.55
N ALA A 501 -13.77 -30.16 18.34
CA ALA A 501 -13.69 -29.94 19.77
C ALA A 501 -12.88 -28.66 20.09
N PRO A 502 -13.21 -27.93 21.18
CA PRO A 502 -12.41 -26.81 21.66
C PRO A 502 -10.94 -27.20 21.88
N ALA A 503 -10.01 -26.46 21.29
CA ALA A 503 -8.57 -26.71 21.38
C ALA A 503 -7.99 -26.25 22.73
N LEU A 504 -8.47 -26.89 23.80
CA LEU A 504 -7.98 -26.79 25.16
C LEU A 504 -6.74 -27.68 25.32
N TYR A 505 -5.75 -27.21 26.09
CA TYR A 505 -4.62 -28.04 26.49
C TYR A 505 -4.00 -27.54 27.79
N THR A 506 -3.31 -28.43 28.49
CA THR A 506 -2.68 -28.19 29.78
C THR A 506 -1.18 -27.86 29.64
N VAL A 507 -0.66 -27.02 30.54
CA VAL A 507 0.78 -26.70 30.64
C VAL A 507 1.29 -26.77 32.06
N THR A 508 2.54 -27.19 32.23
CA THR A 508 3.32 -27.10 33.47
C THR A 508 4.33 -25.95 33.36
N ALA A 509 4.60 -25.27 34.47
CA ALA A 509 5.63 -24.24 34.53
C ALA A 509 7.04 -24.84 34.34
N THR A 510 7.81 -24.34 33.37
CA THR A 510 9.23 -24.72 33.18
C THR A 510 10.14 -23.88 34.08
N GLY A 511 10.08 -24.17 35.38
CA GLY A 511 10.92 -23.56 36.41
C GLY A 511 10.24 -23.57 37.78
N GLY A 512 10.53 -24.59 38.59
CA GLY A 512 9.90 -24.83 39.89
C GLY A 512 10.90 -25.22 40.99
N ARG A 513 12.09 -24.61 40.99
CA ARG A 513 13.09 -24.57 42.08
C ARG A 513 14.15 -23.52 41.77
#